data_AF-C9JYU1-F1
#
_entry.id   AF-C9JYU1-F1
#
_cell.length_a   1.000
_cell.length_b   1.000
_cell.length_c   1.000
_cell.angle_alpha   90.00
_cell.angle_beta   90.00
_cell.angle_gamma   90.00
#
_symmetry.space_group_name_H-M   'P 1'
#
loop_
_entity.id
_entity.type
_entity.pdbx_description
1 polymer ?
#
loop_
_entity_poly.entity_id
_entity_poly.type
_entity_poly.pdbx_seq_one_letter_code
_entity_poly.pdbx_strand_id
1 'polypeptide(L)'
;MDADKEKDLQKFLKNVDEISNLIQEMNSDDPVVQQKAVLETEKRLLLMEEDQEEDECRTTLNKTMISPPQTAMKSAEEINSEAFLASVEKDAKERAKRRRENKVLAD
;
A
#
# COMPACT_ATOMS: atom_id res chain seq x y z
N MET A 1 -19.99 -35.92 16.86
CA MET A 1 -19.10 -34.87 16.33
C MET A 1 -18.12 -34.54 17.42
N ASP A 2 -16.82 -34.51 17.11
CA ASP A 2 -15.78 -34.17 18.09
C ASP A 2 -15.95 -32.71 18.51
N ALA A 3 -15.95 -32.42 19.82
CA ALA A 3 -16.25 -31.09 20.34
C ALA A 3 -15.32 -29.99 19.80
N ASP A 4 -14.09 -30.34 19.45
CA ASP A 4 -13.13 -29.40 18.87
C ASP A 4 -13.45 -29.07 17.41
N LYS A 5 -14.00 -30.01 16.64
CA LYS A 5 -14.45 -29.75 15.26
C LYS A 5 -15.65 -28.82 15.23
N GLU A 6 -16.57 -28.95 16.19
CA GLU A 6 -17.71 -28.04 16.32
C GLU A 6 -17.25 -26.63 16.66
N LYS A 7 -16.32 -26.47 17.62
CA LYS A 7 -15.76 -25.15 17.95
C LYS A 7 -15.06 -24.50 16.76
N ASP A 8 -14.30 -25.29 15.99
CA ASP A 8 -13.58 -24.79 14.83
C ASP A 8 -14.54 -24.37 13.71
N LEU A 9 -15.60 -25.15 13.49
CA LEU A 9 -16.68 -24.79 12.56
C LEU A 9 -17.37 -23.49 12.96
N GLN A 10 -17.69 -23.31 14.25
CA GLN A 10 -18.31 -22.06 14.74
C GLN A 10 -17.37 -20.86 14.55
N LYS A 11 -16.06 -21.02 14.82
CA LYS A 11 -15.05 -19.99 14.56
C LYS A 11 -14.99 -19.63 13.08
N PHE A 12 -15.00 -20.63 12.20
CA PHE A 12 -15.00 -20.43 10.76
C PHE A 12 -16.24 -19.65 10.29
N LEU A 13 -17.44 -20.05 10.72
CA LEU A 13 -18.69 -19.38 10.33
C LEU A 13 -18.70 -17.92 10.80
N LYS A 14 -18.27 -17.66 12.04
CA LYS A 14 -18.13 -16.29 12.56
C LYS A 14 -17.19 -15.44 11.70
N ASN A 15 -16.06 -16.01 11.29
CA ASN A 15 -15.12 -15.32 10.41
C ASN A 15 -15.72 -15.01 9.03
N VAL A 16 -16.51 -15.92 8.47
CA VAL A 16 -17.20 -15.72 7.18
C VAL A 16 -18.20 -14.58 7.29
N ASP A 17 -18.99 -14.52 8.36
CA ASP A 17 -19.97 -13.46 8.59
C ASP A 17 -19.28 -12.10 8.76
N GLU A 18 -18.22 -12.04 9.57
CA GLU A 18 -17.44 -10.81 9.78
C GLU A 18 -16.81 -10.28 8.48
N ILE A 19 -16.21 -11.16 7.66
CA ILE A 19 -15.64 -10.78 6.36
C ILE A 19 -16.74 -10.29 5.41
N SER A 20 -17.89 -10.96 5.39
CA SER A 20 -19.01 -10.59 4.52
C SER A 20 -19.52 -9.19 4.86
N ASN A 21 -19.62 -8.86 6.15
CA ASN A 21 -20.01 -7.53 6.60
C ASN A 21 -18.98 -6.46 6.19
N LEU A 22 -17.69 -6.71 6.38
CA LEU A 22 -16.63 -5.78 5.94
C LEU A 22 -16.70 -5.51 4.44
N ILE A 23 -16.87 -6.55 3.62
CA ILE A 23 -16.99 -6.40 2.17
C ILE A 23 -18.24 -5.58 1.81
N GLN A 24 -19.36 -5.81 2.49
CA GLN A 24 -20.57 -5.01 2.26
C GLN A 24 -20.37 -3.54 2.63
N GLU A 25 -19.74 -3.24 3.77
CA GLU A 25 -19.46 -1.88 4.20
C GLU A 25 -18.45 -1.18 3.27
N MET A 26 -17.44 -1.89 2.76
CA MET A 26 -16.51 -1.36 1.76
C MET A 26 -17.19 -1.01 0.43
N ASN A 27 -18.26 -1.72 0.07
CA ASN A 27 -19.05 -1.46 -1.13
C ASN A 27 -20.17 -0.43 -0.91
N SER A 28 -20.22 0.21 0.27
CA SER A 28 -21.18 1.28 0.55
C SER A 28 -20.91 2.52 -0.31
N ASP A 29 -21.99 3.21 -0.72
CA ASP A 29 -21.90 4.51 -1.38
C ASP A 29 -21.54 5.66 -0.41
N ASP A 30 -21.60 5.41 0.91
CA ASP A 30 -21.17 6.38 1.93
C ASP A 30 -19.64 6.32 2.13
N PRO A 31 -18.90 7.40 1.80
CA PRO A 31 -17.44 7.43 1.90
C PRO A 31 -16.93 7.25 3.34
N VAL A 32 -17.70 7.65 4.35
CA VAL A 32 -17.29 7.50 5.76
C VAL A 32 -17.35 6.03 6.18
N VAL A 33 -18.42 5.33 5.77
CA VAL A 33 -18.59 3.89 6.03
C VAL A 33 -17.54 3.09 5.27
N GLN A 34 -17.31 3.39 3.99
CA GLN A 34 -16.29 2.74 3.19
C GLN A 34 -14.90 2.91 3.79
N GLN A 35 -14.50 4.13 4.14
CA GLN A 35 -13.16 4.39 4.68
C GLN A 35 -12.96 3.69 6.04
N LYS A 36 -13.99 3.67 6.88
CA LYS A 36 -13.96 2.93 8.14
C LYS A 36 -13.78 1.42 7.90
N ALA A 37 -14.51 0.84 6.96
CA ALA A 37 -14.42 -0.57 6.63
C ALA A 37 -13.04 -0.96 6.06
N VAL A 38 -12.40 -0.07 5.29
CA VAL A 38 -11.02 -0.25 4.81
C VAL A 38 -10.05 -0.32 6.00
N LEU A 39 -10.12 0.63 6.94
CA LEU A 39 -9.25 0.63 8.12
C LEU A 39 -9.45 -0.60 9.02
N GLU A 40 -10.69 -1.05 9.16
CA GLU A 40 -11.01 -2.25 9.94
C GLU A 40 -10.47 -3.52 9.27
N THR A 41 -10.53 -3.57 7.94
CA THR A 41 -9.92 -4.65 7.14
C THR A 41 -8.40 -4.68 7.28
N GLU A 42 -7.73 -3.54 7.19
CA GLU A 42 -6.28 -3.42 7.40
C GLU A 42 -5.86 -3.91 8.79
N LYS A 43 -6.59 -3.48 9.82
CA LYS A 43 -6.34 -3.94 11.20
C LYS A 43 -6.48 -5.45 11.33
N ARG A 44 -7.50 -6.04 10.71
CA ARG A 44 -7.74 -7.49 10.76
C ARG A 44 -6.65 -8.27 10.02
N LEU A 45 -6.18 -7.77 8.87
CA LEU A 45 -5.06 -8.38 8.14
C LEU A 45 -3.78 -8.37 8.97
N LEU A 46 -3.49 -7.27 9.66
CA LEU A 46 -2.33 -7.18 10.55
C LEU A 46 -2.40 -8.21 11.70
N LEU A 47 -3.56 -8.37 12.32
CA LEU A 47 -3.75 -9.34 13.42
C LEU A 47 -3.70 -10.80 12.93
N MET A 48 -4.17 -11.08 11.71
CA MET A 48 -4.04 -12.41 11.11
C MET A 48 -2.58 -12.79 10.82
N GLU A 49 -1.66 -11.84 10.69
CA GLU A 49 -0.23 -12.16 10.56
C GLU A 49 0.41 -12.66 11.87
N GLU A 50 -0.15 -12.32 13.03
CA GLU A 50 0.40 -12.69 14.35
C GLU A 50 -0.09 -14.05 14.85
N ASP A 51 -1.30 -14.47 14.49
CA ASP A 51 -1.97 -15.68 15.03
C ASP A 51 -1.94 -16.90 14.10
N GLN A 52 -1.28 -16.81 12.95
CA GLN A 52 -1.18 -17.93 12.01
C GLN A 52 0.08 -18.75 12.30
N GLU A 53 -0.12 -19.95 12.87
CA GLU A 53 0.87 -21.04 12.84
C GLU A 53 1.44 -21.12 11.42
N GLU A 54 2.77 -21.04 11.31
CA GLU A 54 3.56 -20.88 10.09
C GLU A 54 2.88 -21.50 8.85
N ASP A 55 2.23 -20.66 8.04
CA ASP A 55 1.91 -21.02 6.67
C ASP A 55 3.23 -21.33 5.96
N GLU A 56 3.42 -22.57 5.48
CA GLU A 56 4.67 -23.10 4.90
C GLU A 56 5.24 -22.23 3.76
N CYS A 57 4.45 -21.30 3.21
CA CYS A 57 4.84 -20.36 2.17
C CYS A 57 5.32 -18.98 2.68
N ARG A 58 5.24 -18.68 3.99
CA ARG A 58 5.66 -17.37 4.53
C ARG A 58 7.18 -17.35 4.76
N THR A 59 7.90 -16.61 3.94
CA THR A 59 9.32 -16.33 4.18
C THR A 59 9.48 -15.22 5.22
N THR A 60 10.29 -15.44 6.25
CA THR A 60 10.73 -14.37 7.16
C THR A 60 11.49 -13.31 6.35
N LEU A 61 10.88 -12.14 6.15
CA LEU A 61 11.53 -11.03 5.45
C LEU A 61 12.53 -10.35 6.40
N ASN A 62 13.72 -10.93 6.52
CA ASN A 62 14.86 -10.27 7.15
C ASN A 62 15.26 -9.04 6.33
N LYS A 63 14.73 -7.87 6.68
CA LYS A 63 15.08 -6.61 6.01
C LYS A 63 16.41 -6.09 6.55
N THR A 64 17.49 -6.27 5.81
CA THR A 64 18.78 -5.64 6.12
C THR A 64 18.85 -4.24 5.50
N MET A 65 18.89 -3.20 6.32
CA MET A 65 19.33 -1.87 5.86
C MET A 65 20.85 -1.84 5.80
N ILE A 66 21.40 -1.90 4.59
CA ILE A 66 22.86 -1.81 4.35
C ILE A 66 23.33 -0.35 4.43
N SER A 67 22.46 0.59 4.06
CA SER A 67 22.77 2.01 4.15
C SER A 67 22.71 2.48 5.60
N PRO A 68 23.71 3.25 6.08
CA PRO A 68 23.60 3.95 7.35
C PRO A 68 22.31 4.76 7.40
N PRO A 69 21.64 4.86 8.56
CA PRO A 69 20.52 5.77 8.70
C PRO A 69 20.98 7.15 8.27
N GLN A 70 20.38 7.67 7.19
CA GLN A 70 20.58 9.06 6.83
C GLN A 70 20.02 9.86 8.00
N THR A 71 20.91 10.52 8.75
CA THR A 71 20.52 11.55 9.70
C THR A 71 19.54 12.44 8.96
N ALA A 72 18.39 12.74 9.58
CA ALA A 72 17.34 13.56 8.98
C ALA A 72 18.00 14.75 8.28
N MET A 73 18.15 14.64 6.95
CA MET A 73 18.77 15.69 6.16
C MET A 73 17.87 16.88 6.42
N LYS A 74 18.43 17.92 7.07
CA LYS A 74 17.74 19.14 7.50
C LYS A 74 16.52 19.40 6.65
N SER A 75 15.39 18.90 7.13
CA SER A 75 14.15 18.82 6.39
C SER A 75 13.57 20.22 6.43
N ALA A 76 13.97 21.07 5.48
CA ALA A 76 13.25 22.23 4.93
C ALA A 76 14.18 23.36 4.48
N GLU A 77 15.42 23.46 4.96
CA GLU A 77 16.16 24.73 4.87
C GLU A 77 16.91 24.95 3.55
N GLU A 78 17.01 23.97 2.65
CA GLU A 78 17.82 24.15 1.43
C GLU A 78 17.36 23.36 0.20
N ILE A 79 16.07 23.00 0.11
CA ILE A 79 15.51 22.65 -1.21
C ILE A 79 15.01 23.94 -1.81
N ASN A 80 15.88 24.64 -2.55
CA ASN A 80 15.49 25.82 -3.31
C ASN A 80 14.44 25.39 -4.36
N SER A 81 13.18 25.65 -4.07
CA SER A 81 12.03 25.23 -4.89
C SER A 81 12.09 25.84 -6.28
N GLU A 82 12.59 27.06 -6.41
CA GLU A 82 12.80 27.75 -7.68
C GLU A 82 13.83 27.03 -8.56
N ALA A 83 14.95 26.58 -7.99
CA ALA A 83 15.97 25.82 -8.71
C ALA A 83 15.45 24.46 -9.18
N PHE A 84 14.62 23.79 -8.37
CA PHE A 84 13.95 22.56 -8.78
C PHE A 84 12.98 22.82 -9.94
N LEU A 85 12.10 23.81 -9.82
CA LEU A 85 11.13 24.17 -10.85
C LEU A 85 11.82 24.59 -12.15
N ALA A 86 12.88 25.38 -12.09
CA ALA A 86 13.69 25.78 -13.24
C ALA A 86 14.33 24.56 -13.94
N SER A 87 14.82 23.59 -13.15
CA SER A 87 15.39 22.34 -13.68
C SER A 87 14.33 21.49 -14.39
N VAL A 88 13.14 21.36 -13.79
CA VAL A 88 11.99 20.65 -14.37
C VAL A 88 11.52 21.34 -15.66
N GLU A 89 11.41 22.66 -15.68
CA GLU A 89 10.99 23.42 -16.86
C GLU A 89 11.96 23.23 -18.03
N LYS A 90 13.28 23.26 -17.74
CA LYS A 90 14.32 23.02 -18.75
C LYS A 90 14.19 21.64 -19.37
N ASP A 91 14.06 20.60 -18.55
CA ASP A 91 13.87 19.22 -19.01
C ASP A 91 12.57 19.07 -19.83
N ALA A 92 11.47 19.70 -19.40
CA ALA A 92 10.21 19.68 -20.14
C ALA A 92 10.35 20.29 -21.54
N LYS A 93 11.05 21.43 -21.66
CA LYS A 93 11.33 22.08 -22.95
C LYS A 93 12.19 21.21 -23.86
N GLU A 94 13.24 20.59 -23.31
CA GLU A 94 14.12 19.71 -24.07
C GLU A 94 13.38 18.46 -24.58
N ARG A 95 12.57 17.84 -23.72
CA ARG A 95 11.73 16.69 -24.09
C ARG A 95 10.72 17.08 -25.19
N ALA A 96 10.12 18.26 -25.10
CA ALA A 96 9.21 18.76 -26.13
C ALA A 96 9.92 18.97 -27.48
N LYS A 97 11.14 19.52 -27.46
CA LYS A 97 11.97 19.68 -28.67
C LYS A 97 12.31 18.32 -29.29
N ARG A 98 12.81 17.37 -28.50
CA ARG A 98 13.10 16.00 -28.96
C ARG A 98 11.89 15.31 -29.57
N ARG A 99 10.70 15.48 -28.98
CA ARG A 99 9.46 14.93 -29.55
C ARG A 99 9.13 15.51 -30.93
N ARG A 100 9.35 16.82 -31.14
CA ARG A 100 9.11 17.46 -32.45
C ARG A 100 10.12 16.98 -33.48
N GLU A 101 11.40 16.93 -33.13
CA GLU A 101 12.48 16.46 -34.02
C GLU A 101 12.29 15.00 -34.41
N ASN A 102 12.00 14.12 -33.45
CA ASN A 102 11.71 12.71 -33.72
C ASN A 102 10.48 12.52 -34.60
N LYS A 103 9.46 13.37 -34.48
CA LYS A 103 8.29 13.32 -35.36
C LYS A 103 8.67 13.65 -36.82
N VAL A 104 9.45 14.70 -37.02
CA VAL A 104 9.91 15.11 -38.37
C VAL A 104 10.79 14.04 -39.03
N LEU A 105 11.57 13.28 -38.25
CA LEU A 105 12.40 12.18 -38.75
C LEU A 105 11.61 10.89 -39.04
N ALA A 106 10.40 10.76 -38.51
CA ALA A 106 9.56 9.57 -38.65
C ALA A 106 8.47 9.71 -39.73
N ASP A 107 8.21 10.93 -40.21
CA ASP A 107 7.40 11.24 -41.39
C ASP A 107 8.25 11.19 -42.68
#